data_AF-A0A4P6YRZ4-F1
#
_entry.id   AF-A0A4P6YRZ4-F1
#
_cell.length_a   1.000
_cell.length_b   1.000
_cell.length_c   1.000
_cell.angle_alpha   90.00
_cell.angle_beta   90.00
_cell.angle_gamma   90.00
#
_symmetry.space_group_name_H-M   'P 1'
#
loop_
_entity.id
_entity.type
_entity.pdbx_description
1 polymer ?
#
loop_
_entity_poly.entity_id
_entity_poly.type
_entity_poly.pdbx_seq_one_letter_code
_entity_poly.pdbx_strand_id
1 'polypeptide(L)'
;MKKTITLILALSTTLILVACGHTDNSTTKATSSSMHESSKTISKAPASSSSAASSSTTSSSKKATSKSQSSAIASSATGKNGSGSMQNKRTYQVPTKDKQNKNYKADGNLNKKGEFSVDQAGTVNTLYALKKLKTTLKNGPLAYRLVDAQIIQNNPKTKQAITMANSALNTTDIKGKYYTLMLHYDITNHSANRLGTDGVSTFTTNTGYGVNGASGLDNDAQLGTKGLPANKKTRSFAVFLLPEKTAKNLKTFRLEFSGAYTADGDMVSDSSNFMNVNFK
;
A
#
# COMPACT_ATOMS: atom_id res chain seq x y z
N MET A 1 15.05 36.71 34.21
CA MET A 1 15.26 35.34 33.67
C MET A 1 14.83 35.32 32.21
N LYS A 2 15.65 34.82 31.28
CA LYS A 2 15.31 34.76 29.84
C LYS A 2 14.67 33.41 29.51
N LYS A 3 13.49 33.39 28.87
CA LYS A 3 12.82 32.16 28.40
C LYS A 3 13.08 31.96 26.92
N THR A 4 13.85 30.94 26.56
CA THR A 4 14.02 30.48 25.18
C THR A 4 12.79 29.69 24.74
N ILE A 5 12.23 30.03 23.58
CA ILE A 5 11.10 29.32 22.97
C ILE A 5 11.67 28.38 21.91
N THR A 6 11.65 27.06 22.19
CA THR A 6 12.10 26.05 21.24
C THR A 6 11.01 25.78 20.20
N LEU A 7 11.22 26.28 18.97
CA LEU A 7 10.31 26.03 17.84
C LEU A 7 10.43 24.58 17.36
N ILE A 8 9.45 23.74 17.66
CA ILE A 8 9.38 22.37 17.14
C ILE A 8 8.82 22.41 15.71
N LEU A 9 9.69 22.19 14.73
CA LEU A 9 9.32 22.13 13.32
C LEU A 9 8.58 20.81 13.02
N ALA A 10 7.25 20.86 12.97
CA ALA A 10 6.43 19.70 12.64
C ALA A 10 6.48 19.40 11.14
N LEU A 11 7.21 18.35 10.74
CA LEU A 11 7.19 17.85 9.37
C LEU A 11 5.78 17.32 9.03
N SER A 12 5.08 18.00 8.14
CA SER A 12 3.79 17.58 7.60
C SER A 12 3.98 16.45 6.58
N THR A 13 3.96 15.20 7.06
CA THR A 13 3.93 14.02 6.19
C THR A 13 2.55 13.90 5.52
N THR A 14 2.39 14.59 4.39
CA THR A 14 1.22 14.44 3.52
C THR A 14 1.13 12.99 3.04
N LEU A 15 0.07 12.28 3.44
CA LEU A 15 -0.16 10.90 3.01
C LEU A 15 -0.57 10.87 1.54
N ILE A 16 0.43 10.80 0.65
CA ILE A 16 0.22 10.48 -0.76
C ILE A 16 0.21 8.97 -0.88
N LEU A 17 -0.97 8.39 -1.11
CA LEU A 17 -1.11 7.02 -1.60
C LEU A 17 -0.54 6.95 -3.03
N VAL A 18 0.77 6.73 -3.13
CA VAL A 18 1.46 6.49 -4.39
C VAL A 18 1.09 5.08 -4.84
N ALA A 19 0.13 4.99 -5.76
CA ALA A 19 -0.16 3.73 -6.44
C ALA A 19 1.08 3.30 -7.24
N CYS A 20 1.71 2.20 -6.85
CA CYS A 20 2.82 1.62 -7.60
C CYS A 20 2.32 1.16 -8.97
N GLY A 21 2.90 1.73 -10.04
CA GLY A 21 2.65 1.29 -11.41
C GLY A 21 3.18 -0.12 -11.66
N HIS A 22 2.56 -0.80 -12.62
CA HIS A 22 2.93 -2.17 -13.03
C HIS A 22 4.35 -2.22 -13.61
N THR A 23 5.06 -3.32 -13.38
CA THR A 23 6.42 -3.53 -13.90
C THR A 23 6.38 -4.36 -15.18
N ASP A 24 6.33 -3.69 -16.33
CA ASP A 24 6.43 -4.38 -17.63
C ASP A 24 7.89 -4.70 -17.99
N ASN A 25 8.13 -5.90 -18.54
CA ASN A 25 9.45 -6.49 -18.74
C ASN A 25 9.75 -6.74 -20.23
N SER A 26 10.70 -6.01 -20.82
CA SER A 26 11.37 -6.26 -22.12
C SER A 26 12.37 -5.12 -22.41
N THR A 27 13.52 -5.25 -23.11
CA THR A 27 14.23 -6.43 -23.65
C THR A 27 15.75 -6.16 -23.73
N THR A 28 16.56 -7.21 -23.53
CA THR A 28 17.93 -7.45 -24.09
C THR A 28 18.83 -6.30 -24.58
N LYS A 29 20.09 -6.33 -24.11
CA LYS A 29 21.25 -6.41 -25.02
C LYS A 29 22.40 -7.21 -24.36
N ALA A 30 23.21 -7.91 -25.16
CA ALA A 30 24.19 -8.89 -24.69
C ALA A 30 25.64 -8.50 -25.04
N THR A 31 26.60 -9.10 -24.33
CA THR A 31 28.00 -9.34 -24.77
C THR A 31 28.50 -10.66 -24.15
N SER A 32 29.43 -11.33 -24.83
CA SER A 32 30.16 -12.56 -24.41
C SER A 32 31.12 -12.31 -23.24
N SER A 33 31.86 -13.25 -22.63
CA SER A 33 32.14 -14.70 -22.79
C SER A 33 32.68 -15.20 -21.42
N SER A 34 32.69 -16.47 -21.01
CA SER A 34 33.31 -17.62 -21.69
C SER A 34 32.88 -18.99 -21.16
N MET A 35 33.04 -19.97 -22.06
CA MET A 35 33.39 -21.38 -21.84
C MET A 35 34.01 -21.77 -20.49
N HIS A 36 33.46 -22.82 -19.89
CA HIS A 36 34.24 -24.05 -19.67
C HIS A 36 33.36 -25.29 -19.87
N GLU A 37 33.95 -26.38 -20.34
CA GLU A 37 33.25 -27.61 -20.73
C GLU A 37 33.55 -28.77 -19.76
N SER A 38 32.55 -29.62 -19.50
CA SER A 38 32.70 -31.04 -19.10
C SER A 38 31.38 -31.78 -19.30
N SER A 39 31.44 -33.03 -19.77
CA SER A 39 30.29 -33.79 -20.26
C SER A 39 30.10 -35.15 -19.57
N LYS A 40 28.90 -35.75 -19.75
CA LYS A 40 28.52 -37.18 -19.53
C LYS A 40 28.27 -37.64 -18.07
N THR A 41 27.39 -38.62 -17.77
CA THR A 41 26.51 -39.46 -18.64
C THR A 41 25.19 -39.91 -17.97
N ILE A 42 24.07 -39.72 -18.70
CA ILE A 42 22.97 -40.66 -19.00
C ILE A 42 22.76 -41.91 -18.10
N SER A 43 21.55 -42.05 -17.52
CA SER A 43 20.63 -43.22 -17.62
C SER A 43 19.46 -43.13 -16.62
N LYS A 44 18.31 -43.83 -16.73
CA LYS A 44 17.44 -44.20 -17.88
C LYS A 44 16.05 -44.59 -17.31
N ALA A 45 14.93 -44.28 -17.98
CA ALA A 45 13.56 -44.66 -17.56
C ALA A 45 13.20 -46.13 -17.90
N PRO A 46 12.15 -46.70 -17.28
CA PRO A 46 10.78 -46.66 -17.87
C PRO A 46 9.67 -46.30 -16.84
N ALA A 47 8.42 -45.87 -17.15
CA ALA A 47 7.58 -45.72 -18.36
C ALA A 47 6.51 -46.80 -18.64
N SER A 48 5.22 -46.48 -18.33
CA SER A 48 3.95 -47.09 -18.84
C SER A 48 2.73 -46.38 -18.17
N SER A 49 1.91 -45.53 -18.82
CA SER A 49 0.74 -45.78 -19.74
C SER A 49 -0.63 -45.89 -19.00
N SER A 50 -1.83 -45.57 -19.53
CA SER A 50 -2.41 -44.81 -20.69
C SER A 50 -3.97 -44.91 -20.61
N SER A 51 -4.89 -44.19 -21.29
CA SER A 51 -4.91 -43.16 -22.36
C SER A 51 -5.75 -41.92 -21.87
N ALA A 52 -6.66 -41.16 -22.53
CA ALA A 52 -7.36 -41.04 -23.84
C ALA A 52 -7.62 -39.51 -24.13
N ALA A 53 -8.09 -38.95 -25.27
CA ALA A 53 -8.86 -39.33 -26.48
C ALA A 53 -10.41 -39.25 -26.35
N SER A 54 -11.23 -38.78 -27.31
CA SER A 54 -11.04 -38.27 -28.71
C SER A 54 -12.32 -37.49 -29.17
N SER A 55 -12.42 -36.72 -30.27
CA SER A 55 -11.46 -36.03 -31.18
C SER A 55 -12.19 -35.17 -32.26
N SER A 56 -11.51 -34.13 -32.81
CA SER A 56 -11.69 -33.53 -34.17
C SER A 56 -13.03 -32.82 -34.53
N THR A 57 -13.19 -32.08 -35.64
CA THR A 57 -12.33 -31.77 -36.82
C THR A 57 -12.35 -30.24 -37.10
N THR A 58 -12.27 -29.55 -38.26
CA THR A 58 -12.27 -29.80 -39.73
C THR A 58 -11.53 -28.62 -40.45
N SER A 59 -11.45 -28.55 -41.79
CA SER A 59 -10.72 -27.48 -42.53
C SER A 59 -11.31 -27.12 -43.91
N SER A 60 -10.99 -25.92 -44.45
CA SER A 60 -10.78 -25.64 -45.90
C SER A 60 -10.34 -24.18 -46.17
N SER A 61 -9.84 -23.88 -47.37
CA SER A 61 -9.28 -22.56 -47.76
C SER A 61 -9.64 -22.17 -49.20
N LYS A 62 -9.69 -20.85 -49.49
CA LYS A 62 -9.69 -20.27 -50.86
C LYS A 62 -9.33 -18.76 -50.84
N LYS A 63 -8.96 -18.19 -52.00
CA LYS A 63 -8.22 -16.91 -52.12
C LYS A 63 -8.62 -16.10 -53.37
N ALA A 64 -9.01 -14.83 -53.18
CA ALA A 64 -9.12 -13.72 -54.17
C ALA A 64 -9.37 -12.40 -53.36
N THR A 65 -8.86 -11.17 -53.54
CA THR A 65 -8.36 -10.28 -54.64
C THR A 65 -9.35 -10.02 -55.77
N SER A 66 -9.69 -8.80 -56.23
CA SER A 66 -9.44 -7.40 -55.78
C SER A 66 -10.50 -6.49 -56.45
N LYS A 67 -10.90 -5.31 -55.92
CA LYS A 67 -10.28 -3.96 -55.88
C LYS A 67 -11.02 -3.10 -54.82
N SER A 68 -10.62 -1.93 -54.31
CA SER A 68 -9.86 -0.73 -54.75
C SER A 68 -10.65 0.34 -55.53
N GLN A 69 -11.14 1.37 -54.82
CA GLN A 69 -11.28 2.74 -55.34
C GLN A 69 -11.10 3.76 -54.18
N SER A 70 -10.73 5.01 -54.48
CA SER A 70 -9.89 5.80 -53.55
C SER A 70 -10.03 7.33 -53.63
N SER A 71 -10.04 7.98 -52.46
CA SER A 71 -9.60 9.36 -52.22
C SER A 71 -9.23 9.49 -50.73
N ALA A 72 -7.95 9.59 -50.32
CA ALA A 72 -6.93 10.61 -50.58
C ALA A 72 -7.18 11.93 -49.82
N ILE A 73 -6.41 12.15 -48.75
CA ILE A 73 -6.04 13.45 -48.14
C ILE A 73 -4.62 13.29 -47.55
N ALA A 74 -3.89 14.40 -47.45
CA ALA A 74 -2.43 14.45 -47.37
C ALA A 74 -1.77 14.02 -46.04
N SER A 75 -0.46 13.79 -46.13
CA SER A 75 0.47 13.44 -45.04
C SER A 75 0.80 14.60 -44.08
N SER A 76 1.55 14.24 -43.03
CA SER A 76 2.41 15.09 -42.16
C SER A 76 1.80 15.71 -40.89
N ALA A 77 2.18 15.13 -39.74
CA ALA A 77 2.36 15.81 -38.47
C ALA A 77 3.28 14.97 -37.56
N THR A 78 4.57 15.31 -37.53
CA THR A 78 5.61 14.60 -36.77
C THR A 78 5.26 14.50 -35.28
N GLY A 79 5.30 13.29 -34.71
CA GLY A 79 5.06 13.06 -33.30
C GLY A 79 6.09 13.77 -32.41
N LYS A 80 5.65 14.76 -31.61
CA LYS A 80 6.45 15.32 -30.52
C LYS A 80 6.19 14.54 -29.24
N ASN A 81 7.17 13.75 -28.79
CA ASN A 81 7.24 13.25 -27.42
C ASN A 81 7.43 14.44 -26.47
N GLY A 82 6.31 15.03 -26.02
CA GLY A 82 6.31 16.06 -25.01
C GLY A 82 6.68 15.47 -23.65
N SER A 83 7.90 15.70 -23.18
CA SER A 83 8.31 15.47 -21.78
C SER A 83 7.63 16.52 -20.88
N GLY A 84 6.31 16.43 -20.78
CA GLY A 84 5.50 17.23 -19.86
C GLY A 84 5.60 16.64 -18.47
N SER A 85 6.09 17.41 -17.50
CA SER A 85 6.03 17.00 -16.10
C SER A 85 4.57 16.81 -15.70
N MET A 86 4.21 15.59 -15.30
CA MET A 86 2.88 15.30 -14.77
C MET A 86 2.72 15.94 -13.39
N GLN A 87 2.47 17.25 -13.37
CA GLN A 87 1.93 17.93 -12.21
C GLN A 87 0.67 17.17 -11.78
N ASN A 88 0.68 16.66 -10.55
CA ASN A 88 -0.30 15.68 -10.08
C ASN A 88 -1.65 16.37 -9.80
N LYS A 89 -2.37 16.66 -10.88
CA LYS A 89 -3.60 17.46 -10.92
C LYS A 89 -4.72 16.65 -10.27
N ARG A 90 -5.17 17.09 -9.08
CA ARG A 90 -6.28 16.47 -8.35
C ARG A 90 -7.45 16.20 -9.31
N THR A 91 -7.84 14.94 -9.48
CA THR A 91 -8.92 14.56 -10.39
C THR A 91 -10.28 14.95 -9.80
N TYR A 92 -10.42 14.88 -8.48
CA TYR A 92 -11.57 15.40 -7.76
C TYR A 92 -11.39 16.86 -7.31
N GLN A 93 -12.40 17.69 -7.60
CA GLN A 93 -12.47 19.08 -7.17
C GLN A 93 -13.39 19.24 -5.96
N VAL A 94 -12.81 19.65 -4.82
CA VAL A 94 -13.55 19.84 -3.56
C VAL A 94 -14.60 20.95 -3.72
N PRO A 95 -15.90 20.69 -3.43
CA PRO A 95 -16.96 21.69 -3.53
C PRO A 95 -16.72 22.94 -2.67
N THR A 96 -17.19 24.10 -3.14
CA THR A 96 -17.04 25.39 -2.42
C THR A 96 -17.68 25.35 -1.03
N LYS A 97 -18.86 24.70 -0.90
CA LYS A 97 -19.54 24.44 0.37
C LYS A 97 -18.65 23.72 1.39
N ASP A 98 -17.87 22.74 0.94
CA ASP A 98 -17.00 21.94 1.81
C ASP A 98 -15.73 22.74 2.16
N LYS A 99 -15.15 23.46 1.20
CA LYS A 99 -14.03 24.39 1.42
C LYS A 99 -14.34 25.49 2.46
N GLN A 100 -15.60 25.96 2.51
CA GLN A 100 -16.08 26.98 3.44
C GLN A 100 -16.44 26.43 4.84
N ASN A 101 -16.42 25.11 5.04
CA ASN A 101 -16.80 24.51 6.31
C ASN A 101 -15.63 24.61 7.32
N LYS A 102 -15.88 25.18 8.52
CA LYS A 102 -14.88 25.30 9.60
C LYS A 102 -14.22 23.96 10.03
N ASN A 103 -14.89 22.84 9.77
CA ASN A 103 -14.38 21.50 10.05
C ASN A 103 -13.49 20.93 8.93
N TYR A 104 -13.45 21.54 7.74
CA TYR A 104 -12.61 21.11 6.62
C TYR A 104 -11.13 21.42 6.87
N LYS A 105 -10.27 20.45 6.56
CA LYS A 105 -8.80 20.51 6.67
C LYS A 105 -8.17 20.16 5.31
N ALA A 106 -7.70 21.19 4.60
CA ALA A 106 -7.14 21.04 3.25
C ALA A 106 -5.78 20.30 3.21
N ASP A 107 -5.09 20.24 4.36
CA ASP A 107 -3.83 19.55 4.61
C ASP A 107 -4.01 18.06 5.04
N GLY A 108 -5.23 17.64 5.36
CA GLY A 108 -5.51 16.31 5.89
C GLY A 108 -5.29 16.12 7.40
N ASN A 109 -4.91 17.17 8.14
CA ASN A 109 -4.45 17.06 9.52
C ASN A 109 -5.63 17.05 10.53
N LEU A 110 -6.37 15.94 10.56
CA LEU A 110 -7.57 15.81 11.40
C LEU A 110 -7.19 15.56 12.86
N ASN A 111 -7.65 16.44 13.77
CA ASN A 111 -7.29 16.35 15.20
C ASN A 111 -8.51 16.39 16.14
N LYS A 112 -9.68 16.83 15.67
CA LYS A 112 -10.93 16.88 16.45
C LYS A 112 -12.03 16.06 15.75
N LYS A 113 -12.87 15.41 16.55
CA LYS A 113 -14.00 14.62 16.04
C LYS A 113 -14.91 15.47 15.16
N GLY A 114 -15.21 14.98 13.96
CA GLY A 114 -16.01 15.69 12.95
C GLY A 114 -15.24 16.68 12.08
N GLU A 115 -13.92 16.85 12.27
CA GLU A 115 -13.06 17.43 11.25
C GLU A 115 -12.91 16.46 10.07
N PHE A 116 -12.80 16.99 8.86
CA PHE A 116 -12.72 16.19 7.65
C PHE A 116 -11.78 16.79 6.59
N SER A 117 -11.24 15.94 5.73
CA SER A 117 -10.48 16.32 4.54
C SER A 117 -11.07 15.67 3.30
N VAL A 118 -10.59 16.06 2.13
CA VAL A 118 -10.94 15.41 0.87
C VAL A 118 -9.66 15.12 0.09
N ASP A 119 -9.45 13.86 -0.26
CA ASP A 119 -8.28 13.43 -1.01
C ASP A 119 -8.36 13.80 -2.51
N GLN A 120 -7.37 13.36 -3.29
CA GLN A 120 -7.29 13.70 -4.72
C GLN A 120 -8.26 12.90 -5.60
N ALA A 121 -8.70 11.73 -5.15
CA ALA A 121 -9.64 10.85 -5.86
C ALA A 121 -11.11 11.14 -5.52
N GLY A 122 -11.35 11.86 -4.42
CA GLY A 122 -12.68 12.27 -3.97
C GLY A 122 -13.22 11.48 -2.79
N THR A 123 -12.37 10.91 -1.93
CA THR A 123 -12.83 10.39 -0.63
C THR A 123 -12.94 11.52 0.37
N VAL A 124 -14.13 11.70 0.94
CA VAL A 124 -14.32 12.58 2.10
C VAL A 124 -13.98 11.79 3.35
N ASN A 125 -12.88 12.16 4.00
CA ASN A 125 -12.28 11.44 5.12
C ASN A 125 -12.58 12.21 6.40
N THR A 126 -13.41 11.65 7.29
CA THR A 126 -13.90 12.35 8.50
C THR A 126 -13.41 11.65 9.77
N LEU A 127 -12.78 12.38 10.69
CA LEU A 127 -12.29 11.82 11.96
C LEU A 127 -13.48 11.49 12.89
N TYR A 128 -13.72 10.20 13.10
CA TYR A 128 -14.80 9.68 13.93
C TYR A 128 -14.40 9.55 15.41
N ALA A 129 -13.16 9.13 15.68
CA ALA A 129 -12.58 9.04 17.02
C ALA A 129 -11.04 9.11 16.97
N LEU A 130 -10.41 9.68 18.00
CA LEU A 130 -8.96 9.78 18.17
C LEU A 130 -8.61 9.34 19.60
N LYS A 131 -7.60 8.49 19.74
CA LYS A 131 -6.99 8.10 21.02
C LYS A 131 -5.49 8.32 20.94
N LYS A 132 -4.93 9.17 21.80
CA LYS A 132 -3.47 9.25 21.99
C LYS A 132 -3.00 8.03 22.79
N LEU A 133 -1.91 7.42 22.34
CA LEU A 133 -1.35 6.18 22.85
C LEU A 133 0.06 6.42 23.40
N LYS A 134 0.51 5.50 24.27
CA LYS A 134 1.87 5.49 24.84
C LYS A 134 2.46 4.07 24.96
N THR A 135 1.72 3.04 24.54
CA THR A 135 2.13 1.63 24.64
C THR A 135 3.39 1.39 23.83
N THR A 136 4.33 0.63 24.40
CA THR A 136 5.58 0.23 23.76
C THR A 136 5.69 -1.28 23.67
N LEU A 137 6.47 -1.75 22.70
CA LEU A 137 6.84 -3.15 22.53
C LEU A 137 8.31 -3.23 22.08
N LYS A 138 9.03 -4.26 22.50
CA LYS A 138 10.32 -4.64 21.91
C LYS A 138 10.13 -5.91 21.09
N ASN A 139 10.73 -5.97 19.91
CA ASN A 139 10.85 -7.17 19.10
C ASN A 139 12.29 -7.27 18.58
N GLY A 140 13.08 -8.20 19.13
CA GLY A 140 14.53 -8.29 18.87
C GLY A 140 15.24 -6.93 18.92
N PRO A 141 15.89 -6.47 17.83
CA PRO A 141 16.59 -5.19 17.76
C PRO A 141 15.67 -3.96 17.61
N LEU A 142 14.36 -4.13 17.44
CA LEU A 142 13.40 -3.05 17.20
C LEU A 142 12.59 -2.70 18.46
N ALA A 143 12.40 -1.40 18.70
CA ALA A 143 11.53 -0.88 19.75
C ALA A 143 10.42 -0.01 19.16
N TYR A 144 9.17 -0.45 19.32
CA TYR A 144 7.97 0.20 18.82
C TYR A 144 7.32 1.04 19.93
N ARG A 145 6.76 2.19 19.55
CA ARG A 145 5.95 3.06 20.42
C ARG A 145 4.72 3.54 19.68
N LEU A 146 3.54 3.12 20.11
CA LEU A 146 2.28 3.66 19.60
C LEU A 146 2.09 5.10 20.08
N VAL A 147 1.67 6.00 19.20
CA VAL A 147 1.51 7.43 19.49
C VAL A 147 0.06 7.90 19.35
N ASP A 148 -0.66 7.46 18.31
CA ASP A 148 -2.13 7.55 18.30
C ASP A 148 -2.80 6.56 17.34
N ALA A 149 -4.08 6.30 17.63
CA ALA A 149 -4.99 5.60 16.73
C ALA A 149 -6.17 6.53 16.40
N GLN A 150 -6.56 6.54 15.12
CA GLN A 150 -7.62 7.37 14.57
C GLN A 150 -8.62 6.50 13.83
N ILE A 151 -9.89 6.51 14.22
CA ILE A 151 -10.95 5.93 13.39
C ILE A 151 -11.41 6.99 12.40
N ILE A 152 -11.21 6.73 11.11
CA ILE A 152 -11.67 7.58 10.02
C ILE A 152 -12.91 6.95 9.39
N GLN A 153 -13.92 7.78 9.11
CA GLN A 153 -15.04 7.45 8.25
C GLN A 153 -14.72 7.93 6.84
N ASN A 154 -14.63 6.99 5.89
CA ASN A 154 -14.23 7.25 4.51
C ASN A 154 -15.48 7.19 3.62
N ASN A 155 -15.76 8.28 2.91
CA ASN A 155 -16.97 8.45 2.11
C ASN A 155 -16.60 8.78 0.65
N PRO A 156 -16.29 7.77 -0.19
CA PRO A 156 -15.85 7.96 -1.57
C PRO A 156 -16.95 8.56 -2.45
N LYS A 157 -16.60 9.61 -3.21
CA LYS A 157 -17.51 10.30 -4.15
C LYS A 157 -17.33 9.88 -5.61
N THR A 158 -16.34 9.03 -5.91
CA THR A 158 -16.02 8.59 -7.26
C THR A 158 -15.79 7.07 -7.29
N LYS A 159 -15.95 6.46 -8.48
CA LYS A 159 -15.54 5.06 -8.70
C LYS A 159 -14.02 4.89 -8.52
N GLN A 160 -13.21 5.89 -8.89
CA GLN A 160 -11.76 5.88 -8.69
C GLN A 160 -11.38 5.74 -7.21
N ALA A 161 -12.00 6.50 -6.32
CA ALA A 161 -11.79 6.40 -4.88
C ALA A 161 -12.14 5.01 -4.33
N ILE A 162 -13.22 4.40 -4.83
CA ILE A 162 -13.59 3.02 -4.49
C ILE A 162 -12.52 2.02 -4.96
N THR A 163 -12.06 2.11 -6.21
CA THR A 163 -10.99 1.23 -6.74
C THR A 163 -9.69 1.39 -5.96
N MET A 164 -9.27 2.62 -5.65
CA MET A 164 -8.06 2.90 -4.87
C MET A 164 -8.15 2.34 -3.44
N ALA A 165 -9.30 2.48 -2.78
CA ALA A 165 -9.52 1.94 -1.44
C ALA A 165 -9.46 0.40 -1.40
N ASN A 166 -10.08 -0.27 -2.38
CA ASN A 166 -10.03 -1.73 -2.53
C ASN A 166 -8.60 -2.22 -2.81
N SER A 167 -7.86 -1.52 -3.66
CA SER A 167 -6.47 -1.84 -4.00
C SER A 167 -5.53 -1.70 -2.79
N ALA A 168 -5.55 -0.55 -2.10
CA ALA A 168 -4.68 -0.29 -0.96
C ALA A 168 -4.93 -1.24 0.23
N LEU A 169 -6.19 -1.57 0.50
CA LEU A 169 -6.58 -2.47 1.60
C LEU A 169 -6.73 -3.95 1.16
N ASN A 170 -6.23 -4.30 -0.02
CA ASN A 170 -6.29 -5.64 -0.63
C ASN A 170 -7.62 -6.38 -0.38
N THR A 171 -8.72 -5.80 -0.89
CA THR A 171 -10.09 -6.31 -0.70
C THR A 171 -10.93 -6.00 -1.94
N THR A 172 -12.12 -6.60 -2.05
CA THR A 172 -13.13 -6.18 -3.04
C THR A 172 -14.40 -5.62 -2.39
N ASP A 173 -14.49 -5.61 -1.06
CA ASP A 173 -15.76 -5.46 -0.33
C ASP A 173 -16.18 -3.99 -0.16
N ILE A 174 -15.28 -3.04 -0.42
CA ILE A 174 -15.57 -1.62 -0.32
C ILE A 174 -16.42 -1.24 -1.54
N LYS A 175 -17.73 -1.13 -1.37
CA LYS A 175 -18.68 -0.67 -2.40
C LYS A 175 -19.21 0.75 -2.18
N GLY A 176 -18.80 1.42 -1.11
CA GLY A 176 -19.35 2.71 -0.68
C GLY A 176 -18.65 3.26 0.58
N LYS A 177 -19.42 3.85 1.51
CA LYS A 177 -18.89 4.35 2.79
C LYS A 177 -18.28 3.20 3.62
N TYR A 178 -17.04 3.37 4.07
CA TYR A 178 -16.33 2.41 4.94
C TYR A 178 -15.66 3.14 6.12
N TYR A 179 -15.08 2.39 7.05
CA TYR A 179 -14.27 2.92 8.14
C TYR A 179 -12.88 2.30 8.11
N THR A 180 -11.88 3.05 8.57
CA THR A 180 -10.54 2.54 8.85
C THR A 180 -10.09 2.95 10.25
N LEU A 181 -9.16 2.20 10.84
CA LEU A 181 -8.30 2.67 11.91
C LEU A 181 -6.92 2.96 11.32
N MET A 182 -6.46 4.19 11.43
CA MET A 182 -5.08 4.60 11.11
C MET A 182 -4.29 4.67 12.42
N LEU A 183 -3.21 3.91 12.52
CA LEU A 183 -2.35 3.81 13.69
C LEU A 183 -1.00 4.46 13.40
N HIS A 184 -0.64 5.50 14.14
CA HIS A 184 0.67 6.14 14.08
C HIS A 184 1.58 5.62 15.19
N TYR A 185 2.79 5.22 14.81
CA TYR A 185 3.80 4.72 15.74
C TYR A 185 5.20 5.20 15.39
N ASP A 186 6.10 5.15 16.36
CA ASP A 186 7.55 5.29 16.14
C ASP A 186 8.17 3.90 16.20
N ILE A 187 9.15 3.60 15.34
CA ILE A 187 10.01 2.41 15.42
C ILE A 187 11.45 2.88 15.61
N THR A 188 12.16 2.33 16.59
CA THR A 188 13.60 2.59 16.81
C THR A 188 14.38 1.32 16.53
N ASN A 189 15.33 1.39 15.59
CA ASN A 189 16.27 0.32 15.32
C ASN A 189 17.49 0.51 16.22
N HIS A 190 17.76 -0.45 17.11
CA HIS A 190 18.88 -0.44 18.06
C HIS A 190 20.09 -1.27 17.59
N SER A 191 20.05 -1.84 16.38
CA SER A 191 21.19 -2.53 15.78
C SER A 191 22.15 -1.57 15.07
N ALA A 192 23.37 -2.06 14.80
CA ALA A 192 24.35 -1.37 13.96
C ALA A 192 24.00 -1.36 12.46
N ASN A 193 23.03 -2.17 12.03
CA ASN A 193 22.68 -2.38 10.62
C ASN A 193 21.36 -1.67 10.25
N ARG A 194 21.15 -1.42 8.95
CA ARG A 194 19.81 -1.09 8.44
C ARG A 194 18.96 -2.36 8.39
N LEU A 195 17.72 -2.28 8.86
CA LEU A 195 16.80 -3.43 8.91
C LEU A 195 15.50 -3.14 8.17
N GLY A 196 15.00 -4.10 7.38
CA GLY A 196 13.65 -4.11 6.86
C GLY A 196 12.63 -4.70 7.86
N THR A 197 11.35 -4.40 7.65
CA THR A 197 10.21 -5.05 8.31
C THR A 197 8.93 -4.70 7.54
N ASP A 198 7.95 -5.60 7.49
CA ASP A 198 6.66 -5.33 6.81
C ASP A 198 5.70 -4.48 7.66
N GLY A 199 6.09 -4.10 8.88
CA GLY A 199 5.27 -3.32 9.80
C GLY A 199 4.37 -4.22 10.65
N VAL A 200 3.05 -4.05 10.55
CA VAL A 200 2.07 -4.85 11.31
C VAL A 200 1.70 -6.10 10.49
N SER A 201 1.82 -7.29 11.09
CA SER A 201 1.44 -8.56 10.45
C SER A 201 -0.06 -8.82 10.57
N THR A 202 -0.61 -8.66 11.79
CA THR A 202 -2.01 -8.95 12.12
C THR A 202 -2.60 -7.95 13.12
N PHE A 203 -3.93 -7.80 13.05
CA PHE A 203 -4.72 -6.96 13.96
C PHE A 203 -6.03 -7.66 14.31
N THR A 204 -6.46 -7.64 15.57
CA THR A 204 -7.77 -8.14 16.01
C THR A 204 -8.43 -7.19 17.00
N THR A 205 -9.73 -6.99 16.88
CA THR A 205 -10.52 -6.12 17.75
C THR A 205 -11.25 -6.91 18.84
N ASN A 206 -11.74 -6.22 19.87
CA ASN A 206 -12.62 -6.80 20.90
C ASN A 206 -14.00 -7.29 20.40
N THR A 207 -14.29 -7.25 19.09
CA THR A 207 -15.49 -7.85 18.48
C THR A 207 -15.18 -9.13 17.70
N GLY A 208 -13.95 -9.64 17.79
CA GLY A 208 -13.48 -10.81 17.04
C GLY A 208 -13.10 -10.52 15.59
N TYR A 209 -13.46 -9.35 15.05
CA TYR A 209 -13.04 -8.93 13.71
C TYR A 209 -11.53 -8.63 13.68
N GLY A 210 -10.84 -9.11 12.65
CA GLY A 210 -9.42 -8.88 12.41
C GLY A 210 -9.05 -8.83 10.93
N VAL A 211 -7.82 -8.39 10.66
CA VAL A 211 -7.22 -8.21 9.33
C VAL A 211 -5.73 -8.56 9.38
N ASN A 212 -5.11 -8.81 8.23
CA ASN A 212 -3.69 -9.10 8.07
C ASN A 212 -3.20 -8.62 6.69
N GLY A 213 -1.91 -8.74 6.40
CA GLY A 213 -1.34 -8.30 5.11
C GLY A 213 -1.94 -8.97 3.85
N ALA A 214 -2.71 -10.05 3.99
CA ALA A 214 -3.42 -10.68 2.87
C ALA A 214 -4.80 -10.05 2.60
N SER A 215 -5.44 -9.40 3.59
CA SER A 215 -6.62 -8.54 3.34
C SER A 215 -6.94 -7.61 4.51
N GLY A 216 -7.28 -6.36 4.19
CA GLY A 216 -7.78 -5.34 5.10
C GLY A 216 -6.71 -4.57 5.87
N LEU A 217 -5.43 -4.72 5.54
CA LEU A 217 -4.30 -4.04 6.18
C LEU A 217 -3.36 -3.45 5.12
N ASP A 218 -3.13 -2.14 5.23
CA ASP A 218 -2.12 -1.38 4.48
C ASP A 218 -1.03 -0.91 5.45
N ASN A 219 0.25 -1.15 5.13
CA ASN A 219 1.40 -0.74 5.93
C ASN A 219 2.22 0.28 5.15
N ASP A 220 2.94 1.15 5.88
CA ASP A 220 3.95 2.04 5.29
C ASP A 220 5.02 1.25 4.51
N ALA A 221 4.87 1.16 3.19
CA ALA A 221 5.78 0.43 2.31
C ALA A 221 7.24 0.92 2.36
N GLN A 222 7.53 2.09 2.97
CA GLN A 222 8.89 2.54 3.20
C GLN A 222 9.64 1.69 4.24
N LEU A 223 8.92 0.99 5.13
CA LEU A 223 9.52 0.08 6.12
C LEU A 223 10.26 -1.09 5.46
N GLY A 224 9.65 -1.73 4.46
CA GLY A 224 10.30 -2.78 3.67
C GLY A 224 11.24 -2.26 2.59
N THR A 225 10.83 -1.21 1.84
CA THR A 225 11.58 -0.75 0.65
C THR A 225 12.76 0.18 0.93
N LYS A 226 12.76 0.91 2.06
CA LYS A 226 13.88 1.78 2.47
C LYS A 226 14.53 1.34 3.77
N GLY A 227 13.84 0.57 4.60
CA GLY A 227 14.37 0.07 5.87
C GLY A 227 14.58 1.14 6.94
N LEU A 228 14.70 0.67 8.17
CA LEU A 228 14.96 1.43 9.38
C LEU A 228 16.48 1.68 9.52
N PRO A 229 16.96 2.93 9.45
CA PRO A 229 18.39 3.21 9.59
C PRO A 229 18.92 2.79 10.97
N ALA A 230 20.14 2.27 10.99
CA ALA A 230 20.86 1.87 12.21
C ALA A 230 20.86 2.98 13.28
N ASN A 231 20.57 2.63 14.53
CA ASN A 231 20.54 3.55 15.67
C ASN A 231 19.67 4.82 15.46
N LYS A 232 18.61 4.73 14.63
CA LYS A 232 17.64 5.81 14.40
C LYS A 232 16.21 5.40 14.71
N LYS A 233 15.38 6.43 14.89
CA LYS A 233 13.93 6.32 15.07
C LYS A 233 13.21 6.84 13.84
N THR A 234 12.35 6.00 13.26
CA THR A 234 11.48 6.31 12.12
C THR A 234 10.04 6.50 12.63
N ARG A 235 9.32 7.49 12.11
CA ARG A 235 7.86 7.61 12.26
C ARG A 235 7.21 6.84 11.12
N SER A 236 6.22 6.01 11.43
CA SER A 236 5.50 5.20 10.46
C SER A 236 4.02 5.02 10.83
N PHE A 237 3.26 4.32 9.99
CA PHE A 237 1.83 4.10 10.14
C PHE A 237 1.38 2.71 9.65
N ALA A 238 0.17 2.33 10.03
CA ALA A 238 -0.59 1.21 9.47
C ALA A 238 -2.08 1.58 9.40
N VAL A 239 -2.80 1.08 8.40
CA VAL A 239 -4.24 1.34 8.20
C VAL A 239 -5.00 0.02 8.13
N PHE A 240 -5.97 -0.15 9.03
CA PHE A 240 -6.82 -1.32 9.14
C PHE A 240 -8.23 -0.99 8.63
N LEU A 241 -8.78 -1.78 7.71
CA LEU A 241 -10.20 -1.75 7.36
C LEU A 241 -11.05 -2.11 8.59
N LEU A 242 -12.20 -1.47 8.78
CA LEU A 242 -13.15 -1.79 9.85
C LEU A 242 -14.61 -1.80 9.35
N PRO A 243 -15.39 -2.86 9.64
CA PRO A 243 -16.84 -2.83 9.53
C PRO A 243 -17.44 -1.75 10.44
N GLU A 244 -18.53 -1.11 10.01
CA GLU A 244 -19.16 -0.01 10.76
C GLU A 244 -19.57 -0.39 12.19
N LYS A 245 -20.05 -1.63 12.39
CA LYS A 245 -20.37 -2.17 13.73
C LYS A 245 -19.11 -2.24 14.61
N THR A 246 -17.97 -2.66 14.05
CA THR A 246 -16.68 -2.74 14.76
C THR A 246 -16.15 -1.33 15.06
N ALA A 247 -16.10 -0.44 14.08
CA ALA A 247 -15.60 0.94 14.24
C ALA A 247 -16.34 1.73 15.34
N LYS A 248 -17.68 1.61 15.41
CA LYS A 248 -18.48 2.25 16.47
C LYS A 248 -18.21 1.63 17.85
N ASN A 249 -18.06 0.30 17.92
CA ASN A 249 -17.99 -0.45 19.18
C ASN A 249 -16.58 -0.79 19.66
N LEU A 250 -15.52 -0.38 18.95
CA LEU A 250 -14.13 -0.62 19.36
C LEU A 250 -13.85 -0.06 20.76
N LYS A 251 -13.33 -0.91 21.65
CA LYS A 251 -12.87 -0.62 23.02
C LYS A 251 -11.40 -0.94 23.17
N THR A 252 -10.98 -2.10 22.65
CA THR A 252 -9.58 -2.55 22.62
C THR A 252 -9.28 -3.25 21.29
N PHE A 253 -8.00 -3.29 20.94
CA PHE A 253 -7.47 -4.15 19.88
C PHE A 253 -6.16 -4.78 20.34
N ARG A 254 -5.79 -5.90 19.72
CA ARG A 254 -4.44 -6.46 19.75
C ARG A 254 -3.83 -6.35 18.36
N LEU A 255 -2.52 -6.23 18.29
CA LEU A 255 -1.77 -6.35 17.05
C LEU A 255 -0.45 -7.08 17.26
N GLU A 256 0.11 -7.56 16.17
CA GLU A 256 1.41 -8.20 16.07
C GLU A 256 2.24 -7.42 15.04
N PHE A 257 3.51 -7.16 15.33
CA PHE A 257 4.43 -6.64 14.32
C PHE A 257 5.15 -7.81 13.65
N SER A 258 5.37 -7.70 12.33
CA SER A 258 6.15 -8.65 11.56
C SER A 258 7.59 -8.75 12.08
N GLY A 259 8.29 -9.79 11.63
CA GLY A 259 9.73 -9.91 11.81
C GLY A 259 10.54 -8.75 11.21
N ALA A 260 11.83 -8.77 11.48
CA ALA A 260 12.80 -7.82 10.94
C ALA A 260 13.93 -8.57 10.23
N TYR A 261 14.47 -7.98 9.17
CA TYR A 261 15.43 -8.64 8.27
C TYR A 261 16.57 -7.72 7.81
N THR A 262 17.70 -8.28 7.39
CA THR A 262 18.87 -7.57 6.82
C THR A 262 18.57 -7.02 5.42
N ALA A 263 19.51 -6.29 4.80
CA ALA A 263 19.36 -5.88 3.40
C ALA A 263 19.34 -7.09 2.43
N ASP A 264 20.01 -8.17 2.83
CA ASP A 264 20.20 -9.41 2.08
C ASP A 264 19.05 -10.43 2.29
N GLY A 265 18.18 -10.15 3.27
CA GLY A 265 16.96 -10.92 3.56
C GLY A 265 17.01 -11.81 4.80
N ASP A 266 18.15 -11.90 5.50
CA ASP A 266 18.29 -12.72 6.71
C ASP A 266 17.39 -12.20 7.83
N MET A 267 16.60 -13.07 8.45
CA MET A 267 15.81 -12.70 9.62
C MET A 267 16.70 -12.41 10.84
N VAL A 268 16.47 -11.25 11.47
CA VAL A 268 17.11 -10.85 12.74
C VAL A 268 16.14 -10.84 13.93
N SER A 269 14.84 -11.00 13.67
CA SER A 269 13.83 -11.36 14.67
C SER A 269 12.56 -11.89 14.01
N ASP A 270 11.90 -12.85 14.66
CA ASP A 270 10.54 -13.31 14.32
C ASP A 270 9.48 -12.22 14.52
N SER A 271 8.21 -12.53 14.21
CA SER A 271 7.07 -11.69 14.60
C SER A 271 6.99 -11.48 16.11
N SER A 272 6.47 -10.33 16.53
CA SER A 272 6.40 -9.95 17.94
C SER A 272 5.37 -10.77 18.73
N ASN A 273 5.43 -10.70 20.06
CA ASN A 273 4.25 -11.06 20.86
C ASN A 273 3.08 -10.11 20.58
N PHE A 274 1.83 -10.57 20.78
CA PHE A 274 0.64 -9.71 20.66
C PHE A 274 0.65 -8.56 21.68
N MET A 275 0.67 -7.32 21.18
CA MET A 275 0.49 -6.12 21.98
C MET A 275 -1.00 -5.78 22.11
N ASN A 276 -1.53 -5.78 23.34
CA ASN A 276 -2.88 -5.34 23.65
C ASN A 276 -2.94 -3.81 23.85
N VAL A 277 -3.98 -3.17 23.30
CA VAL A 277 -4.12 -1.71 23.26
C VAL A 277 -5.54 -1.28 23.65
N ASN A 278 -5.64 -0.38 24.63
CA ASN A 278 -6.88 0.30 24.97
C ASN A 278 -7.16 1.46 24.00
N PHE A 279 -8.34 1.46 23.36
CA PHE A 279 -8.80 2.52 22.47
C PHE A 279 -9.83 3.46 23.12
N LYS A 280 -10.70 2.95 24.00
CA LYS A 280 -11.63 3.75 24.81
C LYS A 280 -11.20 3.77 26.26
#